data_AF-A0A2P4WX62-F1
#
_entry.id   AF-A0A2P4WX62-F1
#
_cell.length_a   1.000
_cell.length_b   1.000
_cell.length_c   1.000
_cell.angle_alpha   90.00
_cell.angle_beta   90.00
_cell.angle_gamma   90.00
#
_symmetry.space_group_name_H-M   'P 1'
#
loop_
_entity.id
_entity.type
_entity.pdbx_description
1 polymer ?
#
loop_
_entity_poly.entity_id
_entity_poly.type
_entity_poly.pdbx_seq_one_letter_code
_entity_poly.pdbx_strand_id
1 'polypeptide(L)'
;MRRSLYLRIVRCVEIQDCYFQQRPDATGKMDVSALRKCTAAVRQLAYGMPADVVDGYVRIGESTAIKSLMRFCAAVIAVFENQYLRTPTEFDVQQLYAMHKKRGLHALELEKLSTAWAGQYKYKEDSPTIVLEAVA
;
A
#
# COMPACT_ATOMS: atom_id res chain seq x y z
N MET A 1 5.86 -8.38 -2.89
CA MET A 1 6.27 -7.06 -3.44
C MET A 1 7.73 -7.13 -3.90
N ARG A 2 8.09 -6.57 -5.08
CA ARG A 2 9.48 -6.50 -5.54
C ARG A 2 10.32 -5.62 -4.60
N ARG A 3 11.55 -6.02 -4.32
CA ARG A 3 12.44 -5.33 -3.35
C ARG A 3 12.70 -3.87 -3.71
N SER A 4 12.91 -3.57 -4.99
CA SER A 4 13.16 -2.20 -5.48
C SER A 4 11.97 -1.28 -5.23
N LEU A 5 10.75 -1.74 -5.50
CA LEU A 5 9.53 -1.00 -5.21
C LEU A 5 9.36 -0.76 -3.71
N TYR A 6 9.56 -1.79 -2.91
CA TYR A 6 9.46 -1.69 -1.46
C TYR A 6 10.42 -0.64 -0.89
N LEU A 7 11.69 -0.67 -1.29
CA LEU A 7 12.69 0.31 -0.85
C LEU A 7 12.36 1.74 -1.31
N ARG A 8 11.77 1.88 -2.51
CA ARG A 8 11.28 3.19 -3.00
C ARG A 8 10.19 3.72 -2.10
N ILE A 9 9.20 2.90 -1.73
CA ILE A 9 8.11 3.29 -0.83
C ILE A 9 8.67 3.71 0.53
N VAL A 10 9.55 2.90 1.13
CA VAL A 10 10.16 3.21 2.43
C VAL A 10 10.87 4.56 2.40
N ARG A 11 11.68 4.81 1.35
CA ARG A 11 12.39 6.08 1.19
C ARG A 11 11.43 7.27 1.05
N CYS A 12 10.38 7.14 0.25
CA CYS A 12 9.38 8.20 0.10
C CYS A 12 8.67 8.50 1.41
N VAL A 13 8.28 7.47 2.16
CA VAL A 13 7.61 7.60 3.47
C VAL A 13 8.54 8.25 4.50
N GLU A 14 9.82 7.88 4.52
CA GLU A 14 10.82 8.46 5.42
C GLU A 14 11.12 9.95 5.13
N ILE A 15 11.04 10.36 3.86
CA ILE A 15 11.13 11.76 3.47
C ILE A 15 9.86 12.52 3.85
N GLN A 16 8.69 11.92 3.64
CA GLN A 16 7.39 12.56 3.85
C GLN A 16 7.08 12.78 5.34
N ASP A 17 7.46 11.84 6.20
CA ASP A 17 7.08 11.85 7.60
C ASP A 17 8.28 11.58 8.53
N CYS A 18 8.60 12.59 9.35
CA CYS A 18 9.70 12.59 10.30
C CYS A 18 9.64 11.46 11.35
N TYR A 19 8.47 10.84 11.56
CA TYR A 19 8.32 9.69 12.45
C TYR A 19 9.05 8.43 11.96
N PHE A 20 9.22 8.28 10.66
CA PHE A 20 9.92 7.13 10.09
C PHE A 20 11.43 7.30 10.16
N GLN A 21 11.94 8.53 10.28
CA GLN A 21 13.36 8.78 10.48
C GLN A 21 13.82 8.17 11.81
N GLN A 22 14.93 7.42 11.75
CA GLN A 22 15.49 6.83 12.95
C GLN A 22 16.16 7.90 13.81
N ARG A 23 15.76 8.00 15.08
CA ARG A 23 16.28 8.98 16.04
C ARG A 23 16.63 8.28 17.36
N PRO A 24 17.60 8.79 18.13
CA PRO A 24 17.82 8.31 19.48
C PRO A 24 16.62 8.66 20.36
N ASP A 25 16.20 7.73 21.21
CA ASP A 25 15.19 7.94 22.24
C ASP A 25 15.77 8.73 23.42
N ALA A 26 14.92 9.03 24.42
CA ALA A 26 15.32 9.76 25.61
C ALA A 26 16.43 9.07 26.44
N THR A 27 16.68 7.78 26.21
CA THR A 27 17.76 7.00 26.84
C THR A 27 19.00 6.89 25.97
N GLY A 28 19.00 7.50 24.78
CA GLY A 28 20.10 7.45 23.81
C GLY A 28 20.09 6.19 22.92
N LYS A 29 19.09 5.32 23.05
CA LYS A 29 18.98 4.12 22.22
C LYS A 29 18.30 4.46 20.90
N MET A 30 18.81 3.92 19.80
CA MET A 30 18.21 4.17 18.48
C MET A 30 16.80 3.57 18.41
N ASP A 31 15.83 4.41 18.04
CA ASP A 31 14.45 4.01 17.80
C ASP A 31 14.36 2.99 16.63
N VAL A 32 13.19 2.40 16.48
CA VAL A 32 12.86 1.49 15.39
C VAL A 32 13.01 2.19 14.03
N SER A 33 13.82 1.59 13.17
CA SER A 33 14.08 2.07 11.80
C SER A 33 12.81 2.17 10.93
N ALA A 34 12.83 3.06 9.92
CA ALA A 34 11.80 3.18 8.89
C ALA A 34 11.42 1.82 8.26
N LEU A 35 12.41 1.00 7.93
CA LEU A 35 12.22 -0.33 7.33
C LEU A 35 11.33 -1.23 8.20
N ARG A 36 11.60 -1.29 9.51
CA ARG A 36 10.80 -2.12 10.42
C ARG A 36 9.38 -1.56 10.59
N LYS A 37 9.24 -0.25 10.78
CA LYS A 37 7.92 0.43 10.87
C LYS A 37 7.08 0.18 9.61
N CYS A 38 7.67 0.36 8.42
CA CYS A 38 7.00 0.10 7.13
C CYS A 38 6.69 -1.39 6.93
N THR A 39 7.59 -2.29 7.34
CA THR A 39 7.35 -3.75 7.25
C THR A 39 6.14 -4.15 8.11
N ALA A 40 6.05 -3.63 9.32
CA ALA A 40 4.90 -3.86 10.20
C ALA A 40 3.59 -3.37 9.57
N ALA A 41 3.58 -2.17 8.99
CA ALA A 41 2.40 -1.62 8.30
C ALA A 41 2.00 -2.47 7.08
N VAL A 42 2.95 -2.79 6.20
CA VAL A 42 2.69 -3.61 4.99
C VAL A 42 2.16 -5.00 5.36
N ARG A 43 2.68 -5.62 6.43
CA ARG A 43 2.18 -6.91 6.90
C ARG A 43 0.76 -6.84 7.46
N GLN A 44 0.44 -5.81 8.24
CA GLN A 44 -0.93 -5.59 8.72
C GLN A 44 -1.90 -5.42 7.55
N LEU A 45 -1.52 -4.66 6.51
CA LEU A 45 -2.35 -4.45 5.32
C LEU A 45 -2.49 -5.71 4.46
N ALA A 46 -1.39 -6.44 4.22
CA ALA A 46 -1.39 -7.58 3.31
C ALA A 46 -2.16 -8.80 3.86
N TYR A 47 -2.18 -8.97 5.18
CA TYR A 47 -2.73 -10.15 5.83
C TYR A 47 -3.93 -9.86 6.74
N GLY A 48 -4.33 -8.59 6.90
CA GLY A 48 -5.40 -8.19 7.82
C GLY A 48 -5.09 -8.52 9.28
N MET A 49 -3.80 -8.56 9.65
CA MET A 49 -3.36 -9.04 10.96
C MET A 49 -3.57 -7.97 12.04
N PRO A 50 -3.98 -8.37 13.25
CA PRO A 50 -4.00 -7.48 14.39
C PRO A 50 -2.58 -7.10 14.81
N ALA A 51 -2.44 -5.93 15.42
CA ALA A 51 -1.15 -5.30 15.68
C ALA A 51 -0.30 -6.02 16.75
N ASP A 52 -0.94 -6.77 17.64
CA ASP A 52 -0.31 -7.60 18.67
C ASP A 52 0.50 -8.76 18.06
N VAL A 53 -0.01 -9.39 17.00
CA VAL A 53 0.68 -10.48 16.30
C VAL A 53 1.90 -9.99 15.52
N VAL A 54 1.96 -8.70 15.20
CA VAL A 54 3.10 -8.09 14.47
C VAL A 54 4.37 -8.08 15.33
N ASP A 55 4.24 -8.04 16.66
CA ASP A 55 5.39 -8.08 17.57
C ASP A 55 6.20 -9.36 17.41
N GLY A 56 5.53 -10.51 17.20
CA GLY A 56 6.20 -11.80 16.98
C GLY A 56 7.12 -11.84 15.75
N TYR A 57 6.80 -11.09 14.70
CA TYR A 57 7.54 -11.11 13.43
C TYR A 57 8.54 -9.97 13.27
N VAL A 58 8.15 -8.75 13.67
CA VAL A 58 8.92 -7.52 13.43
C VAL A 58 9.55 -7.00 14.72
N ARG A 59 9.20 -7.57 15.88
CA ARG A 59 9.66 -7.20 17.24
C ARG A 59 9.36 -5.74 17.56
N ILE A 60 8.15 -5.30 17.21
CA ILE A 60 7.64 -3.95 17.42
C ILE A 60 6.45 -4.06 18.36
N GLY A 61 6.44 -3.25 19.42
CA GLY A 61 5.29 -3.19 20.33
C GLY A 61 4.03 -2.73 19.61
N GLU A 62 2.89 -3.30 20.02
CA GLU A 62 1.56 -3.09 19.41
C GLU A 62 1.24 -1.61 19.15
N SER A 63 1.43 -0.74 20.14
CA SER A 63 1.18 0.70 20.01
C SER A 63 1.99 1.36 18.89
N THR A 64 3.23 0.90 18.69
CA THR A 64 4.11 1.36 17.61
C THR A 64 3.69 0.76 16.27
N ALA A 65 3.20 -0.49 16.23
CA ALA A 65 2.67 -1.11 15.03
C ALA A 65 1.40 -0.40 14.52
N ILE A 66 0.46 -0.07 15.41
CA ILE A 66 -0.76 0.69 15.08
C ILE A 66 -0.40 2.09 14.58
N LYS A 67 0.46 2.81 15.33
CA LYS A 67 0.89 4.16 14.94
C LYS A 67 1.64 4.16 13.61
N SER A 68 2.49 3.16 13.38
CA SER A 68 3.19 2.98 12.10
C SER A 68 2.22 2.73 10.96
N LEU A 69 1.20 1.90 11.15
CA LEU A 69 0.17 1.65 10.14
C LEU A 69 -0.56 2.94 9.74
N MET A 70 -1.08 3.69 10.71
CA MET A 70 -1.81 4.92 10.44
C MET A 70 -0.96 5.96 9.69
N ARG A 71 0.27 6.20 10.16
CA ARG A 71 1.17 7.17 9.54
C ARG A 71 1.70 6.71 8.19
N PHE A 72 1.90 5.40 8.03
CA PHE A 72 2.30 4.81 6.75
C PHE A 72 1.21 5.04 5.69
N CYS A 73 -0.05 4.73 6.01
CA CYS A 73 -1.16 4.98 5.09
C CYS A 73 -1.27 6.45 4.70
N ALA A 74 -1.21 7.37 5.68
CA ALA A 74 -1.26 8.80 5.42
C ALA A 74 -0.10 9.27 4.53
N ALA A 75 1.13 8.82 4.80
CA ALA A 75 2.30 9.17 3.99
C ALA A 75 2.23 8.58 2.58
N VAL A 76 1.76 7.33 2.43
CA VAL A 76 1.57 6.69 1.13
C VAL A 76 0.54 7.43 0.31
N ILE A 77 -0.61 7.78 0.88
CA ILE A 77 -1.63 8.59 0.20
C ILE A 77 -1.01 9.92 -0.24
N ALA A 78 -0.42 10.68 0.68
CA ALA A 78 0.16 11.99 0.36
C ALA A 78 1.21 11.95 -0.77
N VAL A 79 2.02 10.88 -0.84
CA VAL A 79 3.06 10.73 -1.87
C VAL A 79 2.48 10.25 -3.20
N PHE A 80 1.54 9.31 -3.17
CA PHE A 80 1.16 8.51 -4.33
C PHE A 80 -0.23 8.80 -4.86
N GLU A 81 -1.04 9.64 -4.18
CA GLU A 81 -2.42 9.93 -4.54
C GLU A 81 -2.56 10.40 -5.99
N ASN A 82 -1.80 11.44 -6.35
CA ASN A 82 -1.84 12.03 -7.68
C ASN A 82 -1.36 11.08 -8.79
N GLN A 83 -0.58 10.06 -8.45
CA GLN A 83 -0.04 9.13 -9.43
C GLN A 83 -0.87 7.86 -9.57
N TYR A 84 -1.36 7.31 -8.46
CA TYR A 84 -1.92 5.96 -8.41
C TYR A 84 -3.32 5.88 -7.79
N LEU A 85 -3.75 6.87 -7.00
CA LEU A 85 -5.09 6.88 -6.37
C LEU A 85 -6.05 7.87 -7.03
N ARG A 86 -5.61 8.57 -8.08
CA ARG A 86 -6.48 9.41 -8.91
C ARG A 86 -7.35 8.56 -9.84
N THR A 87 -8.43 9.17 -10.34
CA THR A 87 -9.23 8.59 -11.41
C THR A 87 -8.35 8.29 -12.64
N PRO A 88 -8.40 7.06 -13.20
CA PRO A 88 -7.68 6.72 -14.41
C PRO A 88 -8.09 7.60 -15.59
N THR A 89 -7.11 8.04 -16.37
CA THR A 89 -7.36 8.71 -17.65
C THR A 89 -7.50 7.68 -18.76
N GLU A 90 -8.07 8.09 -19.90
CA GLU A 90 -8.14 7.23 -21.09
C GLU A 90 -6.77 6.68 -21.50
N PHE A 91 -5.72 7.48 -21.33
CA PHE A 91 -4.34 7.05 -21.59
C PHE A 91 -3.89 5.91 -20.68
N ASP A 92 -4.16 6.01 -19.37
CA ASP A 92 -3.80 4.95 -18.40
C ASP A 92 -4.52 3.64 -18.76
N VAL A 93 -5.80 3.73 -19.13
CA VAL A 93 -6.62 2.58 -19.54
C VAL A 93 -6.05 1.94 -20.81
N GLN A 94 -5.72 2.73 -21.83
CA GLN A 94 -5.10 2.21 -23.06
C GLN A 94 -3.76 1.54 -22.78
N GLN A 95 -2.94 2.13 -21.91
CA GLN A 95 -1.64 1.56 -21.53
C GLN A 95 -1.81 0.21 -20.82
N LEU A 96 -2.77 0.12 -19.88
CA LEU A 96 -3.11 -1.14 -19.21
C LEU A 96 -3.56 -2.22 -20.21
N TYR A 97 -4.44 -1.86 -21.16
CA TYR A 97 -4.85 -2.78 -22.22
C TYR A 97 -3.67 -3.28 -23.06
N ALA A 98 -2.75 -2.39 -23.44
CA ALA A 98 -1.57 -2.77 -24.21
C ALA A 98 -0.64 -3.71 -23.43
N MET A 99 -0.44 -3.46 -22.12
CA MET A 99 0.33 -4.35 -21.25
C MET A 99 -0.32 -5.73 -21.12
N HIS A 100 -1.64 -5.80 -20.97
CA HIS A 100 -2.37 -7.05 -20.82
C HIS A 100 -2.41 -7.86 -22.11
N LYS A 101 -2.60 -7.20 -23.27
CA LYS A 101 -2.52 -7.84 -24.58
C LYS A 101 -1.15 -8.48 -24.82
N LYS A 102 -0.06 -7.83 -24.40
CA LYS A 102 1.29 -8.40 -24.45
C LYS A 102 1.47 -9.63 -23.56
N ARG A 103 0.70 -9.72 -22.47
CA ARG A 103 0.70 -10.88 -21.55
C ARG A 103 -0.25 -12.00 -21.99
N GLY A 104 -0.95 -11.85 -23.12
CA GLY A 104 -1.90 -12.84 -23.65
C GLY A 104 -3.29 -12.79 -23.01
N LEU A 105 -3.59 -11.77 -22.19
CA LEU A 105 -4.92 -11.58 -21.61
C LEU A 105 -5.83 -10.86 -22.61
N HIS A 106 -7.05 -11.37 -22.79
CA HIS A 106 -8.03 -10.79 -23.71
C HIS A 106 -8.87 -9.72 -23.00
N ALA A 107 -9.29 -8.68 -23.74
CA ALA A 107 -10.05 -7.54 -23.18
C ALA A 107 -11.33 -7.95 -22.41
N LEU A 108 -11.99 -9.03 -22.84
CA LEU A 108 -13.19 -9.58 -22.22
C LEU A 108 -12.93 -10.18 -20.82
N GLU A 109 -11.69 -10.59 -20.52
CA GLU A 109 -11.31 -11.11 -19.20
C GLU A 109 -11.15 -9.97 -18.17
N LEU A 110 -10.78 -8.77 -18.62
CA LEU A 110 -10.68 -7.57 -17.77
C LEU A 110 -12.07 -7.03 -17.40
N GLU A 111 -12.99 -7.05 -18.36
CA GLU A 111 -14.39 -6.71 -18.12
C GLU A 111 -15.06 -7.70 -17.17
N LYS A 112 -14.71 -8.99 -17.25
CA LYS A 112 -15.18 -10.03 -16.32
C LYS A 112 -14.55 -9.92 -14.93
N LEU A 113 -13.28 -9.54 -14.82
CA LEU A 113 -12.62 -9.30 -13.53
C LEU A 113 -13.20 -8.06 -12.84
N SER A 114 -13.47 -6.97 -13.57
CA SER A 114 -14.12 -5.78 -13.01
C SER A 114 -15.56 -6.07 -12.57
N THR A 115 -16.35 -6.78 -13.39
CA THR A 115 -17.74 -7.14 -13.05
C THR A 115 -17.85 -8.20 -11.95
N ALA A 116 -16.95 -9.20 -11.91
CA ALA A 116 -16.92 -10.19 -10.83
C ALA A 116 -16.55 -9.56 -9.48
N TRP A 117 -15.68 -8.55 -9.47
CA TRP A 117 -15.23 -7.87 -8.24
C TRP A 117 -16.18 -6.73 -7.82
N ALA A 118 -17.00 -6.22 -8.73
CA ALA A 118 -18.08 -5.26 -8.42
C ALA A 118 -19.11 -5.82 -7.41
N GLY A 119 -19.28 -7.15 -7.37
CA GLY A 119 -20.17 -7.80 -6.42
C GLY A 119 -19.68 -7.79 -4.96
N GLN A 120 -18.37 -7.61 -4.72
CA GLN A 120 -17.77 -7.63 -3.38
C GLN A 120 -17.65 -6.26 -2.71
N TYR A 121 -17.79 -5.16 -3.46
CA TYR A 121 -17.62 -3.79 -2.96
C TYR A 121 -18.86 -2.91 -3.14
N LYS A 122 -20.07 -3.45 -2.88
CA LYS A 122 -21.27 -2.62 -2.67
C LYS A 122 -21.29 -2.09 -1.24
N TYR A 123 -20.65 -0.94 -1.00
CA TYR A 123 -21.06 -0.05 0.08
C TYR A 123 -22.15 0.90 -0.42
N LYS A 124 -22.88 1.51 0.51
CA LYS A 124 -24.22 2.14 0.44
C LYS A 124 -24.46 3.25 -0.61
N GLU A 125 -23.54 3.52 -1.53
CA GLU A 125 -23.71 4.50 -2.62
C GLU A 125 -23.63 3.84 -3.99
N ASP A 126 -24.45 4.33 -4.91
CA ASP A 126 -24.91 3.68 -6.15
C ASP A 126 -23.86 3.60 -7.28
N SER A 127 -22.57 3.64 -6.95
CA SER A 127 -21.49 3.58 -7.94
C SER A 127 -20.35 2.65 -7.49
N PRO A 128 -20.03 1.58 -8.26
CA PRO A 128 -18.92 0.70 -7.93
C PRO A 128 -17.59 1.39 -8.29
N THR A 129 -16.84 1.79 -7.27
CA THR A 129 -15.45 2.25 -7.45
C THR A 129 -14.52 1.04 -7.34
N ILE A 130 -14.04 0.54 -8.49
CA ILE A 130 -13.11 -0.59 -8.54
C ILE A 130 -11.68 -0.01 -8.53
N VAL A 131 -10.96 -0.20 -7.43
CA VAL A 131 -9.52 0.05 -7.37
C VAL A 131 -8.82 -1.18 -7.94
N LEU A 132 -8.36 -1.11 -9.19
CA LEU A 132 -7.54 -2.15 -9.81
C LEU A 132 -6.13 -2.11 -9.21
N GLU A 133 -5.87 -2.96 -8.24
CA GLU A 133 -4.53 -3.17 -7.68
C GLU A 133 -3.64 -3.89 -8.73
N ALA A 134 -3.01 -3.13 -9.62
CA ALA A 134 -2.00 -3.65 -10.54
C ALA A 134 -0.68 -3.90 -9.79
N VAL A 135 -0.57 -5.02 -9.07
CA VAL A 135 0.69 -5.47 -8.48
C VAL A 135 1.51 -6.25 -9.54
N ALA A 136 2.37 -5.50 -10.23
CA ALA A 136 3.61 -5.86 -10.94
C ALA A 136 3.77 -7.26 -11.58
#